data_AF-A0A8H4F0F3-F1
#
_entry.id   AF-A0A8H4F0F3-F1
#
_cell.length_a   1.000
_cell.length_b   1.000
_cell.length_c   1.000
_cell.angle_alpha   90.00
_cell.angle_beta   90.00
_cell.angle_gamma   90.00
#
_symmetry.space_group_name_H-M   'P 1'
#
loop_
_entity.id
_entity.type
_entity.pdbx_description
1 polymer ?
#
loop_
_entity_poly.entity_id
_entity_poly.type
_entity_poly.pdbx_seq_one_letter_code
_entity_poly.pdbx_strand_id
1 'polypeptide(L)'
;MLVILCSEEHDDNDAFCRETLTDVELLDFLHQKQVICWAGNVRYTEAFQVSNTLQATTYPFLAIIALQQTNGTSKMSVIDRMEGPLSAPSIMRRFDSVIARIGHSLDHLRAERAQRETERRLRQEQDQAYRESLNADQRKQELLQKKKEAALKARQAKQDLARKRRQYIQYLCQHALKQDIAPDQKATRISFRLANGDRVIRQFSGDATLVSLYEYIEAYSHMDSMASDEPMSLPEDYQHQYKFTMHSPFPKTVYLPDPNKKIIDEKGLWPSATLIVDTNEDEEEEEEEESHDEDVD
;
A
#
# COMPACT_ATOMS: atom_id res chain seq x y z
N MET A 1 20.48 35.03 32.66
CA MET A 1 20.46 34.18 33.86
C MET A 1 20.84 35.06 35.05
N LEU A 2 20.14 34.90 36.16
CA LEU A 2 20.45 35.52 37.45
C LEU A 2 21.10 34.46 38.34
N VAL A 3 22.27 34.77 38.88
CA VAL A 3 22.96 33.96 39.89
C VAL A 3 22.83 34.65 41.23
N ILE A 4 22.34 33.94 42.24
CA ILE A 4 22.19 34.41 43.61
C ILE A 4 23.06 33.53 44.51
N LEU A 5 23.98 34.15 45.24
CA LEU A 5 24.84 33.47 46.20
C LEU A 5 24.54 33.99 47.60
N CYS A 6 24.24 33.06 48.50
CA CYS A 6 23.87 33.31 49.88
C CYS A 6 24.86 32.64 50.84
N SER A 7 25.03 33.22 52.02
CA SER A 7 25.80 32.64 53.12
C SER A 7 25.02 32.78 54.42
N GLU A 8 24.78 31.68 55.12
CA GLU A 8 24.10 31.67 56.42
C GLU A 8 24.91 32.32 57.55
N GLU A 9 26.20 32.55 57.32
CA GLU A 9 27.11 33.18 58.29
C GLU A 9 27.13 34.71 58.16
N HIS A 10 26.41 35.26 57.18
CA HIS A 10 26.33 36.71 56.96
C HIS A 10 25.02 37.26 57.52
N ASP A 11 25.10 38.31 58.34
CA ASP A 11 23.96 38.88 59.07
C ASP A 11 22.84 39.37 58.12
N ASP A 12 23.20 39.89 56.95
CA ASP A 12 22.26 40.43 55.95
C ASP A 12 21.48 39.35 55.15
N ASN A 13 21.82 38.07 55.29
CA ASN A 13 21.23 37.01 54.46
C ASN A 13 19.75 36.77 54.79
N ASP A 14 19.37 36.80 56.08
CA ASP A 14 18.00 36.49 56.50
C ASP A 14 17.02 37.59 56.06
N ALA A 15 17.42 38.86 56.16
CA ALA A 15 16.65 39.99 55.65
C ALA A 15 16.51 39.92 54.13
N PHE A 16 17.61 39.63 53.41
CA PHE A 16 17.58 39.52 51.96
C PHE A 16 16.65 38.40 51.45
N CYS A 17 16.69 37.22 52.08
CA CYS A 17 15.82 36.13 51.68
C CYS A 17 14.34 36.41 51.96
N ARG A 18 14.01 37.06 53.09
CA ARG A 18 12.62 37.28 53.53
C ARG A 18 11.96 38.55 53.02
N GLU A 19 12.73 39.56 52.70
CA GLU A 19 12.20 40.87 52.28
C GLU A 19 12.39 41.11 50.78
N THR A 20 13.45 40.58 50.18
CA THR A 20 13.78 40.87 48.78
C THR A 20 13.59 39.73 47.80
N LEU A 21 13.94 38.49 48.14
CA LEU A 21 13.73 37.36 47.22
C LEU A 21 12.27 36.90 47.17
N THR A 22 11.51 37.16 48.23
CA THR A 22 10.08 36.88 48.39
C THR A 22 9.17 38.02 47.92
N ASP A 23 9.76 39.12 47.47
CA ASP A 23 9.00 40.26 46.95
C ASP A 23 8.24 39.87 45.68
N VAL A 24 6.93 40.13 45.68
CA VAL A 24 6.03 39.68 44.61
C VAL A 24 6.32 40.43 43.31
N GLU A 25 6.65 41.72 43.39
CA GLU A 25 6.97 42.53 42.20
C GLU A 25 8.24 42.04 41.52
N LEU A 26 9.27 41.67 42.31
CA LEU A 26 10.49 41.07 41.78
C LEU A 26 10.22 39.70 41.12
N LEU A 27 9.44 38.83 41.75
CA LEU A 27 9.13 37.50 41.21
C LEU A 27 8.33 37.60 39.90
N ASP A 28 7.32 38.47 39.85
CA ASP A 28 6.53 38.72 38.64
C ASP A 28 7.41 39.30 37.53
N PHE A 29 8.32 40.22 37.86
CA PHE A 29 9.30 40.75 36.91
C PHE A 29 10.20 39.66 36.32
N LEU A 30 10.76 38.79 37.17
CA LEU A 30 11.64 37.70 36.72
C LEU A 30 10.90 36.70 35.82
N HIS A 31 9.65 36.38 36.15
CA HIS A 31 8.80 35.52 35.31
C HIS A 31 8.45 36.17 33.97
N GLN A 32 8.00 37.42 33.97
CA GLN A 32 7.63 38.15 32.74
C GLN A 32 8.82 38.27 31.78
N LYS A 33 10.01 38.51 32.31
CA LYS A 33 11.25 38.61 31.51
C LYS A 33 11.86 37.25 31.17
N GLN A 34 11.24 36.14 31.61
CA GLN A 34 11.73 34.76 31.44
C GLN A 34 13.19 34.59 31.88
N VAL A 35 13.54 35.17 33.03
CA VAL A 35 14.91 35.10 33.58
C VAL A 35 15.10 33.76 34.28
N ILE A 36 16.05 32.97 33.78
CA ILE A 36 16.51 31.76 34.49
C ILE A 36 17.24 32.21 35.75
N CYS A 37 16.76 31.80 36.91
CA CYS A 37 17.37 32.08 38.21
C CYS A 37 18.04 30.81 38.75
N TRP A 38 19.28 30.96 39.20
CA TRP A 38 20.04 29.94 39.91
C TRP A 38 20.47 30.51 41.25
N ALA A 39 20.23 29.78 42.33
CA ALA A 39 20.58 30.20 43.68
C ALA A 39 21.38 29.09 44.36
N GLY A 40 22.43 29.47 45.09
CA GLY A 40 23.30 28.55 45.80
C GLY A 40 23.79 29.11 47.12
N ASN A 41 23.83 28.27 48.14
CA ASN A 41 24.47 28.60 49.41
C ASN A 41 25.96 28.22 49.34
N VAL A 42 26.84 29.19 49.62
CA VAL A 42 28.31 29.09 49.53
C VAL A 42 28.89 27.96 50.41
N ARG A 43 28.14 27.47 51.39
CA ARG A 43 28.48 26.26 52.15
C ARG A 43 28.63 25.01 51.27
N TYR A 44 27.94 24.95 50.14
CA TYR A 44 28.01 23.82 49.21
C TYR A 44 29.10 24.01 48.17
N THR A 45 29.71 22.90 47.75
CA THR A 45 30.86 22.89 46.83
C THR A 45 30.58 23.54 45.48
N GLU A 46 29.39 23.35 44.91
CA GLU A 46 29.00 23.96 43.63
C GLU A 46 28.94 25.48 43.76
N ALA A 47 28.22 25.98 44.78
CA ALA A 47 28.09 27.40 45.01
C ALA A 47 29.41 28.08 45.38
N PHE A 48 30.29 27.39 46.11
CA PHE A 48 31.64 27.87 46.40
C PHE A 48 32.52 27.96 45.14
N GLN A 49 32.39 27.02 44.19
CA GLN A 49 33.09 27.12 42.91
C GLN A 49 32.56 28.29 42.08
N VAL A 50 31.24 28.49 42.06
CA VAL A 50 30.62 29.62 41.37
C VAL A 50 31.02 30.95 42.03
N SER A 51 31.08 31.04 43.35
CA SER A 51 31.53 32.25 44.06
C SER A 51 32.99 32.60 43.73
N ASN A 52 33.88 31.61 43.64
CA ASN A 52 35.27 31.82 43.23
C ASN A 52 35.38 32.25 41.77
N THR A 53 34.57 31.66 40.88
CA THR A 53 34.54 32.00 39.46
C THR A 53 34.04 33.43 39.23
N LEU A 54 33.05 33.85 40.02
CA LEU A 54 32.46 35.19 39.99
C LEU A 54 33.22 36.21 40.85
N GLN A 55 34.24 35.76 41.60
CA GLN A 55 35.03 36.56 42.54
C GLN A 55 34.16 37.33 43.55
N ALA A 56 33.13 36.68 44.09
CA ALA A 56 32.22 37.28 45.06
C ALA A 56 32.96 37.57 46.38
N THR A 57 32.94 38.82 46.85
CA THR A 57 33.67 39.23 48.06
C THR A 57 32.77 39.40 49.28
N THR A 58 31.49 39.74 49.06
CA THR A 58 30.50 40.00 50.12
C THR A 58 29.19 39.29 49.79
N TYR A 59 28.41 38.90 50.81
CA TYR A 59 27.12 38.23 50.65
C TYR A 59 25.99 39.08 51.26
N PRO A 60 24.75 39.04 50.73
CA PRO A 60 24.33 38.32 49.52
C PRO A 60 24.96 38.90 48.24
N PHE A 61 25.19 38.04 47.25
CA PHE A 61 25.80 38.40 45.97
C PHE A 61 24.87 38.02 44.82
N LEU A 62 24.67 38.95 43.89
CA LEU A 62 23.90 38.73 42.66
C LEU A 62 24.77 39.02 41.44
N ALA A 63 24.73 38.13 40.46
CA ALA A 63 25.34 38.34 39.16
C ALA A 63 24.36 38.11 38.03
N ILE A 64 24.37 39.01 37.06
CA ILE A 64 23.62 38.86 35.82
C ILE A 64 24.57 38.33 34.76
N ILE A 65 24.26 37.14 34.24
CA ILE A 65 25.04 36.46 33.22
C ILE A 65 24.19 36.34 31.96
N ALA A 66 24.73 36.75 30.82
CA ALA A 66 24.11 36.51 29.53
C ALA A 66 25.15 36.15 28.48
N LEU A 67 24.64 35.65 27.35
CA LEU A 67 25.45 35.27 26.22
C LEU A 67 25.84 36.54 25.45
N GLN A 68 27.14 36.79 25.30
CA GLN A 68 27.65 37.87 24.49
C GLN A 68 28.32 37.28 23.24
N GLN A 69 28.08 37.91 22.08
CA GLN A 69 28.84 37.61 20.87
C GLN A 69 30.15 38.38 20.92
N THR A 70 31.26 37.64 20.97
CA THR A 70 32.59 38.21 20.80
C THR A 70 33.28 37.45 19.67
N ASN A 71 33.66 38.15 18.60
CA ASN A 71 34.38 37.60 17.45
C ASN A 71 33.72 36.35 16.83
N GLY A 72 32.39 36.39 16.64
CA GLY A 72 31.63 35.28 16.03
C GLY A 72 31.43 34.04 16.92
N THR A 73 31.90 34.09 18.17
CA THR A 73 31.65 33.04 19.16
C THR A 73 30.75 33.53 20.27
N SER A 74 29.79 32.69 20.65
CA SER A 74 28.91 32.90 21.79
C SER A 74 29.63 32.50 23.08
N LYS A 75 29.97 33.47 23.94
CA LYS A 75 30.49 33.17 25.28
C LYS A 75 29.55 33.69 26.37
N MET A 76 29.45 32.95 27.47
CA MET A 76 28.77 33.44 28.67
C MET A 76 29.69 34.43 29.37
N SER A 77 29.17 35.63 29.64
CA SER A 77 29.90 36.69 30.33
C SER A 77 29.05 37.28 31.46
N VAL A 78 29.72 37.65 32.54
CA VAL A 78 29.11 38.41 33.64
C VAL A 78 28.97 39.86 33.19
N ILE A 79 27.75 40.39 33.30
CA ILE A 79 27.37 41.69 32.75
C ILE A 79 27.24 42.74 33.84
N ASP A 80 26.64 42.35 34.95
CA ASP A 80 26.52 43.19 36.13
C ASP A 80 26.68 42.33 37.38
N ARG A 81 27.20 42.97 38.42
CA ARG A 81 27.43 42.37 39.74
C ARG A 81 26.86 43.30 40.80
N MET A 82 26.24 42.71 41.81
CA MET A 82 25.65 43.43 42.94
C MET A 82 26.07 42.70 44.21
N GLU A 83 26.64 43.42 45.16
CA GLU A 83 27.08 42.87 46.44
C GLU A 83 26.41 43.64 47.58
N GLY A 84 26.03 42.92 48.63
CA GLY A 84 25.45 43.49 49.85
C GLY A 84 23.91 43.53 49.87
N PRO A 85 23.31 44.12 50.91
CA PRO A 85 21.86 44.17 51.07
C PRO A 85 21.23 45.04 49.97
N LEU A 86 20.51 44.39 49.06
CA LEU A 86 19.87 45.02 47.91
C LEU A 86 18.37 44.96 48.07
N SER A 87 17.68 46.08 47.82
CA SER A 87 16.21 46.11 47.76
C SER A 87 15.69 45.57 46.42
N ALA A 88 14.51 44.94 46.42
CA ALA A 88 13.82 44.43 45.23
C ALA A 88 13.73 45.47 44.08
N PRO A 89 13.31 46.73 44.33
CA PRO A 89 13.27 47.74 43.27
C PRO A 89 14.66 48.11 42.72
N SER A 90 15.72 47.99 43.52
CA SER A 90 17.09 48.24 43.05
C SER A 90 17.56 47.14 42.09
N ILE A 91 17.22 45.89 42.40
CA ILE A 91 17.51 44.72 41.54
C ILE A 91 16.80 44.89 40.19
N MET A 92 15.50 45.22 40.21
CA MET A 92 14.70 45.45 38.99
C MET A 92 15.29 46.56 38.11
N ARG A 93 15.62 47.73 38.69
CA ARG A 93 16.21 48.86 37.94
C ARG A 93 17.55 48.51 37.28
N ARG A 94 18.40 47.78 38.00
CA ARG A 94 19.68 47.29 37.43
C ARG A 94 19.42 46.26 36.33
N PHE A 95 18.45 45.38 36.50
CA PHE A 95 18.04 44.45 35.45
C PHE A 95 17.56 45.16 34.19
N ASP A 96 16.69 46.16 34.32
CA ASP A 96 16.21 46.95 33.18
C ASP A 96 17.36 47.68 32.48
N SER A 97 18.31 48.22 33.25
CA SER A 97 19.52 48.86 32.69
C SER A 97 20.38 47.86 31.89
N VAL A 98 20.52 46.63 32.41
CA VAL A 98 21.25 45.56 31.73
C VAL A 98 20.52 45.10 30.47
N ILE A 99 19.20 44.93 30.54
CA ILE A 99 18.36 44.55 29.40
C ILE A 99 18.41 45.65 28.33
N ALA A 100 18.33 46.93 28.70
CA ALA A 100 18.45 48.03 27.75
C ALA A 100 19.83 48.05 27.06
N ARG A 101 20.90 47.73 27.79
CA ARG A 101 22.27 47.71 27.25
C ARG A 101 22.52 46.54 26.28
N ILE A 102 21.92 45.37 26.51
CA ILE A 102 22.26 44.12 25.80
C ILE A 102 21.10 43.57 24.97
N GLY A 103 19.90 44.17 25.09
CA GLY A 103 18.68 43.75 24.40
C GLY A 103 18.90 43.54 22.90
N HIS A 104 19.53 44.50 22.22
CA HIS A 104 19.86 44.38 20.80
C HIS A 104 20.72 43.14 20.47
N SER A 105 21.72 42.82 21.28
CA SER A 105 22.56 41.64 21.06
C SER A 105 21.79 40.34 21.32
N LEU A 106 20.91 40.31 22.31
CA LEU A 106 20.08 39.13 22.61
C LEU A 106 19.01 38.92 21.55
N ASP A 107 18.39 39.99 21.05
CA ASP A 107 17.39 39.92 20.00
C ASP A 107 18.00 39.46 18.67
N HIS A 108 19.20 39.93 18.34
CA HIS A 108 19.97 39.40 17.22
C HIS A 108 20.20 37.88 17.38
N LEU A 109 20.61 37.43 18.57
CA LEU A 109 20.83 36.00 18.83
C LEU A 109 19.57 35.16 18.75
N ARG A 110 18.44 35.70 19.23
CA ARG A 110 17.13 35.06 19.13
C ARG A 110 16.68 34.96 17.68
N ALA A 111 16.82 36.04 16.90
CA ALA A 111 16.48 36.05 15.49
C ALA A 111 17.33 35.05 14.70
N GLU A 112 18.65 34.99 14.96
CA GLU A 112 19.54 34.06 14.28
C GLU A 112 19.22 32.59 14.63
N ARG A 113 18.91 32.29 15.89
CA ARG A 113 18.45 30.94 16.28
C ARG A 113 17.13 30.57 15.62
N ALA A 114 16.15 31.48 15.63
CA ALA A 114 14.87 31.26 14.97
C ALA A 114 15.05 31.03 13.46
N GLN A 115 15.92 31.80 12.80
CA GLN A 115 16.21 31.61 11.38
C GLN A 115 16.86 30.26 11.08
N ARG A 116 17.80 29.80 11.91
CA ARG A 116 18.40 28.46 11.73
C ARG A 116 17.40 27.34 11.97
N GLU A 117 16.50 27.49 12.93
CA GLU A 117 15.44 26.51 13.20
C GLU A 117 14.43 26.44 12.06
N THR A 118 14.00 27.59 11.52
CA THR A 118 13.10 27.63 10.36
C THR A 118 13.77 27.06 9.11
N GLU A 119 15.05 27.36 8.87
CA GLU A 119 15.79 26.78 7.75
C GLU A 119 15.90 25.25 7.87
N ARG A 120 16.22 24.74 9.06
CA ARG A 120 16.26 23.29 9.33
C ARG A 120 14.91 22.64 9.08
N ARG A 121 13.83 23.25 9.58
CA ARG A 121 12.47 22.75 9.41
C ARG A 121 12.06 22.73 7.93
N LEU A 122 12.35 23.80 7.19
CA LEU A 122 12.03 23.88 5.76
C LEU A 122 12.75 22.80 4.95
N ARG A 123 14.04 22.54 5.24
CA ARG A 123 14.79 21.45 4.60
C ARG A 123 14.18 20.08 4.92
N GLN A 124 13.78 19.83 6.16
CA GLN A 124 13.14 18.57 6.56
C GLN A 124 11.80 18.37 5.84
N GLU A 125 10.98 19.41 5.73
CA GLU A 125 9.71 19.36 5.01
C GLU A 125 9.93 19.10 3.50
N GLN A 126 10.94 19.72 2.89
CA GLN A 126 11.31 19.48 1.49
C GLN A 126 11.81 18.05 1.27
N ASP A 127 12.71 17.55 2.13
CA ASP A 127 13.24 16.19 2.03
C ASP A 127 12.13 15.14 2.19
N GLN A 128 11.17 15.39 3.09
CA GLN A 128 10.02 14.51 3.27
C GLN A 128 9.14 14.49 2.03
N ALA A 129 8.75 15.66 1.50
CA ALA A 129 7.92 15.76 0.31
C ALA A 129 8.59 15.09 -0.92
N TYR A 130 9.91 15.27 -1.06
CA TYR A 130 10.67 14.64 -2.13
C TYR A 130 10.65 13.10 -2.02
N ARG A 131 10.86 12.56 -0.82
CA ARG A 131 10.80 11.10 -0.58
C ARG A 131 9.41 10.53 -0.83
N GLU A 132 8.36 11.24 -0.44
CA GLU A 132 6.97 10.83 -0.68
C GLU A 132 6.66 10.80 -2.18
N SER A 133 7.07 11.82 -2.93
CA SER A 133 6.93 11.85 -4.40
C SER A 133 7.68 10.69 -5.06
N LEU A 134 8.93 10.46 -4.67
CA LEU A 134 9.76 9.38 -5.23
C LEU A 134 9.15 8.01 -4.96
N ASN A 135 8.64 7.77 -3.76
CA ASN A 135 7.96 6.53 -3.40
C ASN A 135 6.64 6.35 -4.18
N ALA A 136 5.89 7.42 -4.42
CA ALA A 136 4.66 7.37 -5.21
C ALA A 136 4.96 7.00 -6.67
N ASP A 137 5.99 7.61 -7.27
CA ASP A 137 6.42 7.30 -8.64
C ASP A 137 6.91 5.85 -8.76
N GLN A 138 7.71 5.37 -7.81
CA GLN A 138 8.14 3.97 -7.75
C GLN A 138 6.95 3.01 -7.67
N ARG A 139 6.00 3.24 -6.76
CA ARG A 139 4.79 2.41 -6.63
C ARG A 139 3.96 2.39 -7.91
N LYS A 140 3.82 3.55 -8.58
CA LYS A 140 3.10 3.64 -9.86
C LYS A 140 3.80 2.81 -10.94
N GLN A 141 5.12 2.89 -11.04
CA GLN A 141 5.90 2.08 -11.97
C GLN A 141 5.78 0.57 -11.67
N GLU A 142 5.88 0.16 -10.41
CA GLU A 142 5.71 -1.24 -10.00
C GLU A 142 4.31 -1.77 -10.33
N LEU A 143 3.25 -0.97 -10.08
CA LEU A 143 1.88 -1.36 -10.43
C LEU A 143 1.70 -1.51 -11.94
N LEU A 144 2.27 -0.61 -12.74
CA LEU A 144 2.23 -0.72 -14.20
C LEU A 144 2.98 -1.95 -14.70
N GLN A 145 4.15 -2.27 -14.14
CA GLN A 145 4.89 -3.48 -14.47
C GLN A 145 4.09 -4.75 -14.11
N LYS A 146 3.54 -4.83 -12.90
CA LYS A 146 2.70 -5.97 -12.48
C LYS A 146 1.47 -6.15 -13.35
N LYS A 147 0.80 -5.06 -13.75
CA LYS A 147 -0.33 -5.12 -14.68
C LYS A 147 0.08 -5.67 -16.04
N LYS A 148 1.20 -5.19 -16.60
CA LYS A 148 1.74 -5.70 -17.88
C LYS A 148 2.11 -7.18 -17.80
N GLU A 149 2.77 -7.61 -16.72
CA GLU A 149 3.12 -9.02 -16.52
C GLU A 149 1.87 -9.91 -16.35
N ALA A 150 0.86 -9.44 -15.62
CA ALA A 150 -0.40 -10.17 -15.46
C ALA A 150 -1.14 -10.30 -16.80
N ALA A 151 -1.21 -9.22 -17.59
CA ALA A 151 -1.82 -9.24 -18.92
C ALA A 151 -1.09 -10.21 -19.87
N LEU A 152 0.25 -10.21 -19.87
CA LEU A 152 1.04 -11.14 -20.67
C LEU A 152 0.80 -12.61 -20.24
N LYS A 153 0.75 -12.89 -18.93
CA LYS A 153 0.45 -14.23 -18.42
C LYS A 153 -0.97 -14.69 -18.76
N ALA A 154 -1.95 -13.79 -18.65
CA ALA A 154 -3.33 -14.08 -19.04
C ALA A 154 -3.43 -14.39 -20.53
N ARG A 155 -2.77 -13.58 -21.39
CA ARG A 155 -2.71 -13.82 -22.83
C ARG A 155 -2.05 -15.16 -23.18
N GLN A 156 -0.94 -15.51 -22.51
CA GLN A 156 -0.28 -16.80 -22.70
C GLN A 156 -1.17 -17.96 -22.27
N ALA A 157 -1.84 -17.86 -21.12
CA ALA A 157 -2.76 -18.89 -20.64
C ALA A 157 -3.95 -19.08 -21.61
N LYS A 158 -4.54 -17.99 -22.12
CA LYS A 158 -5.60 -18.05 -23.14
C LYS A 158 -5.11 -18.73 -24.43
N GLN A 159 -3.92 -18.38 -24.92
CA GLN A 159 -3.32 -19.02 -26.11
C GLN A 159 -3.04 -20.50 -25.90
N ASP A 160 -2.55 -20.89 -24.72
CA ASP A 160 -2.28 -22.29 -24.38
C ASP A 160 -3.57 -23.11 -24.28
N LEU A 161 -4.63 -22.57 -23.68
CA LEU A 161 -5.95 -23.20 -23.64
C LEU A 161 -6.55 -23.35 -25.04
N ALA A 162 -6.47 -22.31 -25.87
CA ALA A 162 -6.95 -22.37 -27.26
C ALA A 162 -6.18 -23.42 -28.08
N ARG A 163 -4.86 -23.52 -27.89
CA ARG A 163 -4.03 -24.55 -28.53
C ARG A 163 -4.42 -25.95 -28.08
N LYS A 164 -4.58 -26.19 -26.77
CA LYS A 164 -5.03 -27.48 -26.23
C LYS A 164 -6.42 -27.86 -26.74
N ARG A 165 -7.36 -26.90 -26.80
CA ARG A 165 -8.70 -27.09 -27.36
C ARG A 165 -8.64 -27.53 -28.82
N ARG A 166 -7.85 -26.85 -29.65
CA ARG A 166 -7.68 -27.21 -31.07
C ARG A 166 -7.11 -28.63 -31.21
N GLN A 167 -6.09 -28.99 -30.42
CA GLN A 167 -5.53 -30.35 -30.43
C GLN A 167 -6.56 -31.41 -30.03
N TYR A 168 -7.39 -31.13 -29.02
CA TYR A 168 -8.47 -32.02 -28.60
C TYR A 168 -9.52 -32.23 -29.70
N ILE A 169 -10.00 -31.16 -30.34
CA ILE A 169 -10.96 -31.23 -31.44
C ILE A 169 -10.38 -32.03 -32.61
N GLN A 170 -9.10 -31.80 -32.96
CA GLN A 170 -8.42 -32.55 -34.02
C GLN A 170 -8.35 -34.05 -33.70
N TYR A 171 -8.05 -34.41 -32.44
CA TYR A 171 -8.10 -35.80 -31.97
C TYR A 171 -9.51 -36.40 -32.12
N LEU A 172 -10.56 -35.68 -31.72
CA LEU A 172 -11.95 -36.13 -31.87
C LEU A 172 -12.32 -36.34 -33.34
N CYS A 173 -11.94 -35.43 -34.25
CA CYS A 173 -12.17 -35.59 -35.68
C CYS A 173 -11.52 -36.86 -36.24
N GLN A 174 -10.39 -37.31 -35.69
CA GLN A 174 -9.73 -38.54 -36.13
C GLN A 174 -10.35 -39.80 -35.53
N HIS A 175 -10.70 -39.78 -34.23
CA HIS A 175 -11.12 -40.98 -33.49
C HIS A 175 -12.65 -41.19 -33.49
N ALA A 176 -13.43 -40.11 -33.33
CA ALA A 176 -14.89 -40.21 -33.25
C ALA A 176 -15.54 -40.43 -34.62
N LEU A 177 -14.93 -39.97 -35.72
CA LEU A 177 -15.44 -40.24 -37.08
C LEU A 177 -15.17 -41.67 -37.56
N LYS A 178 -14.07 -42.30 -37.14
CA LYS A 178 -13.65 -43.63 -37.62
C LYS A 178 -14.35 -44.81 -36.92
N GLN A 179 -15.21 -44.55 -35.94
CA GLN A 179 -16.04 -45.60 -35.35
C GLN A 179 -17.16 -45.98 -36.33
N ASP A 180 -16.85 -46.93 -37.21
CA ASP A 180 -17.83 -47.70 -37.98
C ASP A 180 -18.46 -48.76 -37.08
N ILE A 181 -19.78 -48.86 -37.12
CA ILE A 181 -20.52 -49.86 -36.37
C ILE A 181 -20.38 -51.20 -37.09
N ALA A 182 -19.85 -52.21 -36.38
CA ALA A 182 -19.82 -53.57 -36.89
C ALA A 182 -21.26 -54.07 -37.15
N PRO A 183 -21.51 -54.81 -38.25
CA PRO A 183 -22.86 -55.14 -38.73
C PRO A 183 -23.70 -56.02 -37.76
N ASP A 184 -23.12 -56.48 -36.66
CA ASP A 184 -23.73 -57.39 -35.68
C ASP A 184 -24.11 -56.71 -34.34
N GLN A 185 -23.93 -55.38 -34.24
CA GLN A 185 -24.24 -54.62 -33.02
C GLN A 185 -25.61 -53.91 -33.11
N LYS A 186 -26.31 -53.86 -31.97
CA LYS A 186 -27.56 -53.09 -31.82
C LYS A 186 -27.29 -51.60 -32.05
N ALA A 187 -27.69 -51.09 -33.22
CA ALA A 187 -27.48 -49.71 -33.63
C ALA A 187 -28.73 -48.84 -33.43
N THR A 188 -28.55 -47.61 -32.96
CA THR A 188 -29.58 -46.57 -32.86
C THR A 188 -29.34 -45.53 -33.95
N ARG A 189 -30.41 -45.10 -34.64
CA ARG A 189 -30.33 -43.99 -35.60
C ARG A 189 -30.67 -42.67 -34.90
N ILE A 190 -29.68 -41.80 -34.73
CA ILE A 190 -29.88 -40.48 -34.11
C ILE A 190 -29.75 -39.41 -35.18
N SER A 191 -30.73 -38.52 -35.28
CA SER A 191 -30.65 -37.34 -36.13
C SER A 191 -30.47 -36.07 -35.30
N PHE A 192 -29.35 -35.39 -35.49
CA PHE A 192 -29.06 -34.09 -34.91
C PHE A 192 -29.57 -32.99 -35.85
N ARG A 193 -30.28 -32.02 -35.29
CA ARG A 193 -30.63 -30.76 -35.93
C ARG A 193 -29.72 -29.70 -35.34
N LEU A 194 -28.81 -29.17 -36.13
CA LEU A 194 -27.87 -28.15 -35.72
C LEU A 194 -28.51 -26.75 -35.85
N ALA A 195 -27.96 -25.77 -35.15
CA ALA A 195 -28.44 -24.38 -35.15
C ALA A 195 -28.35 -23.69 -36.53
N ASN A 196 -27.40 -24.12 -37.37
CA ASN A 196 -27.25 -23.70 -38.77
C ASN A 196 -28.31 -24.29 -39.73
N GLY A 197 -29.25 -25.11 -39.21
CA GLY A 197 -30.35 -25.69 -39.98
C GLY A 197 -30.04 -27.06 -40.61
N ASP A 198 -28.79 -27.51 -40.52
CA ASP A 198 -28.36 -28.79 -41.06
C ASP A 198 -28.86 -29.97 -40.22
N ARG A 199 -29.24 -31.05 -40.92
CA ARG A 199 -29.67 -32.30 -40.29
C ARG A 199 -28.63 -33.39 -40.52
N VAL A 200 -27.90 -33.74 -39.46
CA VAL A 200 -26.90 -34.80 -39.47
C VAL A 200 -27.52 -36.07 -38.93
N ILE A 201 -27.42 -37.17 -39.67
CA ILE A 201 -27.97 -38.45 -39.24
C ILE A 201 -26.83 -39.44 -39.12
N ARG A 202 -26.56 -39.91 -37.89
CA ARG A 202 -25.53 -40.91 -37.63
C ARG A 202 -26.10 -42.07 -36.84
N GLN A 203 -25.56 -43.25 -37.10
CA GLN A 203 -25.85 -44.44 -36.32
C GLN A 203 -24.84 -44.51 -35.16
N PHE A 204 -25.31 -44.85 -33.96
CA PHE A 204 -24.47 -45.09 -32.78
C PHE A 204 -24.71 -46.51 -32.26
N SER A 205 -23.68 -47.11 -31.65
CA SER A 205 -23.84 -48.38 -30.94
C SER A 205 -24.64 -48.15 -29.65
N GLY A 206 -25.50 -49.09 -29.27
CA GLY A 206 -26.30 -48.99 -28.04
C GLY A 206 -25.47 -48.87 -26.75
N ASP A 207 -24.23 -49.35 -26.78
CA ASP A 207 -23.29 -49.25 -25.65
C ASP A 207 -22.52 -47.92 -25.58
N ALA A 208 -22.67 -47.04 -26.57
CA ALA A 208 -22.00 -45.74 -26.56
C ALA A 208 -22.57 -44.82 -25.47
N THR A 209 -21.71 -43.95 -24.94
CA THR A 209 -22.06 -43.01 -23.86
C THR A 209 -22.63 -41.70 -24.39
N LEU A 210 -23.33 -40.94 -23.55
CA LEU A 210 -23.81 -39.60 -23.89
C LEU A 210 -22.66 -38.64 -24.25
N VAL A 211 -21.48 -38.80 -23.65
CA VAL A 211 -20.26 -38.04 -24.01
C VAL A 211 -19.89 -38.23 -25.48
N SER A 212 -20.03 -39.45 -26.02
CA SER A 212 -19.70 -39.75 -27.42
C SER A 212 -20.61 -39.03 -28.44
N LEU A 213 -21.84 -38.66 -28.03
CA LEU A 213 -22.73 -37.83 -28.84
C LEU A 213 -22.23 -36.38 -28.88
N TYR A 214 -21.78 -35.86 -27.74
CA TYR A 214 -21.18 -34.52 -27.63
C TYR A 214 -19.87 -34.42 -28.42
N GLU A 215 -18.97 -35.40 -28.25
CA GLU A 215 -17.73 -35.52 -29.02
C GLU A 215 -17.96 -35.54 -30.54
N TYR A 216 -19.01 -36.24 -30.99
CA TYR A 216 -19.33 -36.32 -32.41
C TYR A 216 -19.79 -34.98 -32.99
N ILE A 217 -20.67 -34.26 -32.29
CA ILE A 217 -21.21 -32.99 -32.78
C ILE A 217 -20.10 -31.93 -32.80
N GLU A 218 -19.24 -31.93 -31.79
CA GLU A 218 -18.09 -31.04 -31.74
C GLU A 218 -17.13 -31.31 -32.91
N ALA A 219 -16.82 -32.58 -33.18
CA ALA A 219 -16.01 -32.98 -34.33
C ALA A 219 -16.69 -32.63 -35.68
N TYR A 220 -18.01 -32.81 -35.78
CA TYR A 220 -18.76 -32.52 -36.99
C TYR A 220 -18.71 -31.03 -37.35
N SER A 221 -18.84 -30.14 -36.37
CA SER A 221 -18.79 -28.69 -36.60
C SER A 221 -17.41 -28.20 -37.07
N HIS A 222 -16.35 -28.97 -36.84
CA HIS A 222 -14.97 -28.63 -37.21
C HIS A 222 -14.39 -29.51 -38.32
N MET A 223 -15.23 -30.34 -38.96
CA MET A 223 -14.84 -31.33 -39.96
C MET A 223 -14.16 -30.69 -41.19
N ASP A 224 -14.73 -29.62 -41.74
CA ASP A 224 -14.24 -28.98 -42.96
C ASP A 224 -12.96 -28.17 -42.74
N SER A 225 -12.69 -27.77 -41.49
CA SER A 225 -11.58 -26.88 -41.14
C SER A 225 -10.32 -27.64 -40.70
N MET A 226 -10.48 -28.79 -40.03
CA MET A 226 -9.39 -29.46 -39.30
C MET A 226 -9.09 -30.89 -39.81
N ALA A 227 -9.38 -31.17 -41.08
CA ALA A 227 -9.01 -32.43 -41.73
C ALA A 227 -7.48 -32.54 -41.87
N SER A 228 -6.83 -33.18 -40.91
CA SER A 228 -5.39 -33.46 -40.90
C SER A 228 -5.15 -34.93 -40.55
N ASP A 229 -4.27 -35.61 -41.29
CA ASP A 229 -3.99 -37.05 -41.18
C ASP A 229 -2.89 -37.41 -40.16
N GLU A 230 -2.30 -36.44 -39.46
CA GLU A 230 -1.25 -36.69 -38.47
C GLU A 230 -1.84 -37.27 -37.18
N PRO A 231 -1.40 -38.46 -36.69
CA PRO A 231 -1.93 -39.04 -35.46
C PRO A 231 -1.61 -38.14 -34.27
N MET A 232 -2.64 -37.54 -33.68
CA MET A 232 -2.49 -36.65 -32.52
C MET A 232 -2.89 -37.37 -31.24
N SER A 233 -2.15 -37.14 -30.15
CA SER A 233 -2.44 -37.67 -28.82
C SER A 233 -3.42 -36.77 -28.07
N LEU A 234 -4.26 -37.37 -27.22
CA LEU A 234 -5.13 -36.64 -26.29
C LEU A 234 -4.29 -35.68 -25.42
N PRO A 235 -4.63 -34.39 -25.34
CA PRO A 235 -3.91 -33.46 -24.47
C PRO A 235 -3.98 -33.91 -23.00
N GLU A 236 -2.83 -34.02 -22.35
CA GLU A 236 -2.74 -34.35 -20.92
C GLU A 236 -3.42 -33.27 -20.06
N ASP A 237 -4.22 -33.70 -19.08
CA ASP A 237 -4.96 -32.85 -18.13
C ASP A 237 -5.89 -31.80 -18.77
N TYR A 238 -6.49 -32.09 -19.92
CA TYR A 238 -7.48 -31.21 -20.54
C TYR A 238 -8.90 -31.77 -20.36
N GLN A 239 -9.74 -31.06 -19.59
CA GLN A 239 -11.17 -31.31 -19.53
C GLN A 239 -11.87 -30.38 -20.51
N HIS A 240 -12.40 -30.94 -21.58
CA HIS A 240 -13.12 -30.16 -22.56
C HIS A 240 -14.49 -29.71 -22.02
N GLN A 241 -14.78 -28.42 -22.14
CA GLN A 241 -16.06 -27.83 -21.79
C GLN A 241 -16.85 -27.57 -23.07
N TYR A 242 -17.91 -28.35 -23.27
CA TYR A 242 -18.80 -28.22 -24.42
C TYR A 242 -19.63 -26.94 -24.28
N LYS A 243 -19.48 -26.00 -25.23
CA LYS A 243 -20.24 -24.74 -25.28
C LYS A 243 -21.65 -24.88 -25.91
N PHE A 244 -22.17 -26.11 -26.02
CA PHE A 244 -23.51 -26.38 -26.57
C PHE A 244 -24.23 -27.41 -25.72
N THR A 245 -25.56 -27.43 -25.81
CA THR A 245 -26.41 -28.41 -25.12
C THR A 245 -27.33 -29.12 -26.11
N MET A 246 -27.59 -30.41 -25.86
CA MET A 246 -28.48 -31.22 -26.69
C MET A 246 -29.82 -31.47 -25.99
N HIS A 247 -30.92 -31.28 -26.72
CA HIS A 247 -32.25 -31.56 -26.21
C HIS A 247 -33.14 -32.35 -27.18
N SER A 248 -34.02 -33.20 -26.67
CA SER A 248 -35.07 -33.86 -27.48
C SER A 248 -36.26 -32.91 -27.74
N PRO A 249 -36.96 -33.02 -28.89
CA PRO A 249 -38.09 -32.14 -29.21
C PRO A 249 -39.37 -32.48 -28.44
N PHE A 250 -39.65 -33.77 -28.18
CA PHE A 250 -40.82 -34.16 -27.39
C PHE A 250 -40.69 -35.57 -26.78
N PRO A 251 -40.87 -35.75 -25.46
CA PRO A 251 -40.84 -34.70 -24.43
C PRO A 251 -39.50 -33.96 -24.42
N LYS A 252 -39.50 -32.67 -24.05
CA LYS A 252 -38.27 -31.86 -24.01
C LYS A 252 -37.39 -32.35 -22.84
N THR A 253 -36.25 -32.92 -23.16
CA THR A 253 -35.28 -33.43 -22.17
C THR A 253 -33.89 -32.97 -22.61
N VAL A 254 -33.18 -32.28 -21.70
CA VAL A 254 -31.80 -31.83 -21.92
C VAL A 254 -30.87 -32.95 -21.47
N TYR A 255 -29.98 -33.39 -22.34
CA TYR A 255 -29.00 -34.44 -22.04
C TYR A 255 -27.66 -33.78 -21.74
N LEU A 256 -27.10 -33.97 -20.54
CA LEU A 256 -25.75 -33.49 -20.19
C LEU A 256 -24.69 -34.52 -20.58
N PRO A 257 -23.42 -34.12 -20.79
CA PRO A 257 -22.32 -35.05 -21.09
C PRO A 257 -21.97 -35.90 -19.87
N ASP A 258 -22.66 -37.03 -19.69
CA ASP A 258 -22.42 -37.97 -18.60
C ASP A 258 -21.65 -39.21 -19.10
N PRO A 259 -20.43 -39.51 -18.58
CA PRO A 259 -19.61 -40.65 -19.03
C PRO A 259 -20.17 -42.00 -18.58
N ASN A 260 -21.10 -42.02 -17.62
CA ASN A 260 -21.66 -43.24 -17.03
C ASN A 260 -23.02 -43.65 -17.61
N LYS A 261 -23.64 -42.81 -18.45
CA LYS A 261 -24.96 -43.08 -19.04
C LYS A 261 -24.81 -43.54 -20.49
N LYS A 262 -25.34 -44.72 -20.78
CA LYS A 262 -25.37 -45.30 -22.12
C LYS A 262 -26.62 -44.87 -22.88
N ILE A 263 -26.52 -44.83 -24.20
CA ILE A 263 -27.63 -44.47 -25.09
C ILE A 263 -28.81 -45.45 -24.97
N ILE A 264 -28.54 -46.75 -24.72
CA ILE A 264 -29.59 -47.78 -24.60
C ILE A 264 -30.46 -47.63 -23.34
N ASP A 265 -29.95 -46.99 -22.29
CA ASP A 265 -30.65 -46.83 -21.02
C ASP A 265 -31.65 -45.67 -21.04
N GLU A 266 -31.50 -44.74 -21.99
CA GLU A 266 -32.35 -43.55 -22.15
C GLU A 266 -33.52 -43.83 -23.11
N LYS A 267 -34.73 -43.92 -22.54
CA LYS A 267 -35.98 -44.23 -23.28
C LYS A 267 -36.32 -43.22 -24.38
N GLY A 268 -35.76 -42.01 -24.34
CA GLY A 268 -35.94 -40.98 -25.37
C GLY A 268 -34.96 -41.07 -26.54
N LEU A 269 -33.89 -41.85 -26.41
CA LEU A 269 -32.82 -41.98 -27.41
C LEU A 269 -32.93 -43.27 -28.25
N TRP A 270 -33.59 -44.31 -27.73
CA TRP A 270 -33.72 -45.63 -28.35
C TRP A 270 -35.14 -45.91 -28.90
N PRO A 271 -35.33 -46.55 -30.09
CA PRO A 271 -34.36 -47.03 -31.08
C PRO A 271 -34.00 -46.00 -32.17
N SER A 272 -34.69 -44.87 -32.20
CA SER A 272 -34.38 -43.72 -33.06
C SER A 272 -34.76 -42.43 -32.36
N ALA A 273 -33.90 -41.42 -32.41
CA ALA A 273 -34.15 -40.15 -31.75
C ALA A 273 -33.76 -38.95 -32.62
N THR A 274 -34.43 -37.84 -32.35
CA THR A 274 -34.07 -36.54 -32.90
C THR A 274 -33.57 -35.67 -31.76
N LEU A 275 -32.37 -35.13 -31.90
CA LEU A 275 -31.77 -34.20 -30.94
C LEU A 275 -31.57 -32.85 -31.62
N ILE A 276 -31.86 -31.77 -30.90
CA ILE A 276 -31.63 -30.40 -31.33
C ILE A 276 -30.43 -29.89 -30.53
N VAL A 277 -29.48 -29.26 -31.22
CA VAL A 277 -28.27 -28.68 -30.65
C VAL A 277 -28.46 -27.19 -30.50
N ASP A 278 -28.47 -26.71 -29.26
CA ASP A 278 -28.50 -25.28 -28.93
C ASP A 278 -27.08 -24.87 -28.51
N THR A 279 -26.51 -23.86 -29.16
CA THR A 279 -25.27 -23.20 -28.75
C THR A 279 -25.57 -22.25 -27.60
N ASN A 280 -24.77 -22.28 -26.53
CA ASN A 280 -24.90 -21.30 -25.46
C ASN A 280 -24.23 -20.00 -25.95
N GLU A 281 -25.02 -19.07 -26.47
CA GLU A 281 -24.56 -17.77 -27.03
C GLU A 281 -24.04 -16.81 -25.93
N ASP A 282 -24.31 -17.08 -24.65
CA ASP A 282 -24.00 -16.17 -23.53
C ASP A 282 -22.50 -16.04 -23.18
N GLU A 283 -21.60 -16.83 -23.78
CA GLU A 283 -20.14 -16.77 -23.53
C GLU A 283 -19.31 -16.29 -24.73
N GLU A 284 -19.93 -15.99 -25.88
CA GLU A 284 -19.21 -15.45 -27.05
C GLU A 284 -19.02 -13.93 -26.97
N GLU A 285 -19.96 -13.20 -26.33
CA GLU A 285 -19.87 -11.74 -26.15
C GLU A 285 -18.71 -11.32 -25.23
N GLU A 286 -18.31 -12.14 -24.25
CA GLU A 286 -17.17 -11.83 -23.37
C GLU A 286 -15.80 -11.96 -24.05
N GLU A 287 -15.67 -12.77 -25.12
CA GLU A 287 -14.42 -12.92 -25.88
C GLU A 287 -14.20 -11.78 -26.89
N GLU A 288 -15.27 -11.17 -27.42
CA GLU A 288 -15.19 -10.05 -28.37
C GLU A 288 -15.09 -8.68 -27.68
N GLU A 289 -15.81 -8.44 -26.57
CA GLU A 289 -15.74 -7.16 -25.85
C GLU A 289 -14.35 -6.91 -25.22
N GLU A 290 -13.65 -7.94 -24.71
CA GLU A 290 -12.28 -7.77 -24.20
C GLU A 290 -11.24 -7.47 -25.31
N SER A 291 -11.57 -7.70 -26.58
CA SER A 291 -10.69 -7.35 -27.71
C SER A 291 -10.85 -5.89 -28.16
N HIS A 292 -12.00 -5.27 -27.87
CA HIS A 292 -12.29 -3.89 -28.28
C HIS A 292 -11.78 -2.85 -27.28
N ASP A 293 -11.56 -3.23 -26.03
CA ASP A 293 -10.94 -2.39 -24.99
C ASP A 293 -9.39 -2.37 -25.06
N GLU A 294 -8.76 -3.09 -26.00
CA GLU A 294 -7.28 -3.10 -26.19
C GLU A 294 -6.72 -1.97 -27.08
N ASP A 295 -7.56 -1.13 -27.71
CA ASP A 295 -7.11 -0.09 -28.67
C ASP A 295 -7.30 1.38 -28.23
N VAL A 296 -7.55 1.64 -26.94
CA VAL A 296 -7.54 3.02 -26.40
C VAL A 296 -6.47 3.20 -25.34
N ASP A 297 -5.24 3.46 -25.79
CA ASP A 297 -4.26 4.34 -25.12
C ASP A 297 -3.14 4.77 -26.08
#